data_AF-A0A382AXG9-F1
#
_entry.id   AF-A0A382AXG9-F1
#
_cell.length_a   1.000
_cell.length_b   1.000
_cell.length_c   1.000
_cell.angle_alpha   90.00
_cell.angle_beta   90.00
_cell.angle_gamma   90.00
#
_symmetry.space_group_name_H-M   'P 1'
#
loop_
_entity.id
_entity.type
_entity.pdbx_description
1 polymer ?
#
loop_
_entity_poly.entity_id
_entity_poly.type
_entity_poly.pdbx_seq_one_letter_code
_entity_poly.pdbx_strand_id
1 'polypeptide(L)' 'MKYLLRNLSLVFVVFLWSCTSGDDIVDYSNLAPENTESGPTIGYNEDRNVYFGDLHVHTKHSFDAYIFGTTATPDDAY' A
#
# COMPACT_ATOMS: atom_id res chain seq x y z
N MET A 1 37.07 3.03 -29.09
CA MET A 1 35.87 2.31 -28.62
C MET A 1 36.05 1.58 -27.28
N LYS A 2 37.17 0.90 -27.00
CA LYS A 2 37.38 0.19 -25.72
C LYS A 2 37.22 1.06 -24.46
N TYR A 3 37.69 2.30 -24.49
CA TYR A 3 37.55 3.26 -23.38
C TYR A 3 36.10 3.77 -23.19
N LEU A 4 35.33 3.85 -24.28
CA LEU A 4 33.93 4.26 -24.25
C LEU A 4 33.06 3.17 -23.62
N LEU A 5 33.28 1.90 -24.00
CA LEU A 5 32.61 0.76 -23.34
C LEU A 5 33.00 0.62 -21.86
N ARG A 6 34.27 0.88 -21.51
CA ARG A 6 34.73 0.83 -20.12
C ARG A 6 34.05 1.90 -19.25
N ASN A 7 33.96 3.13 -19.76
CA ASN A 7 33.31 4.22 -19.05
C ASN A 7 31.80 3.97 -18.90
N LEU A 8 31.15 3.42 -19.94
CA LEU A 8 29.73 3.05 -19.89
C LEU A 8 29.45 1.96 -18.84
N SER A 9 30.33 0.95 -18.75
CA SER A 9 30.24 -0.09 -17.73
C SER A 9 30.40 0.46 -16.31
N LEU A 10 31.25 1.48 -16.12
CA LEU A 10 31.51 2.09 -14.82
C LEU A 10 30.32 2.94 -14.34
N VAL A 11 29.69 3.67 -15.27
CA VAL A 11 28.43 4.42 -15.01
C VAL A 11 27.30 3.47 -14.65
N PHE A 12 27.19 2.33 -15.32
CA PHE A 12 26.15 1.35 -15.05
C PHE A 12 26.27 0.74 -13.64
N VAL A 13 27.49 0.43 -13.19
CA VAL A 13 27.72 -0.08 -11.82
C VAL A 13 27.37 0.94 -10.74
N VAL A 14 27.65 2.23 -10.98
CA VAL A 14 27.27 3.31 -10.04
C VAL A 14 25.74 3.46 -9.96
N PHE A 15 25.03 3.37 -11.09
CA PHE A 15 23.57 3.41 -11.10
C PHE A 15 22.93 2.24 -10.34
N LEU A 16 23.52 1.05 -10.42
CA LEU A 16 23.02 -0.13 -9.70
C LEU A 16 23.22 -0.02 -8.17
N TRP A 17 24.16 0.81 -7.71
CA TRP A 17 24.42 1.03 -6.28
C TRP A 17 23.66 2.22 -5.69
N SER A 18 23.00 3.04 -6.50
CA SER A 18 22.22 4.19 -6.02
C SER A 18 20.92 3.81 -5.31
N CYS A 19 20.46 2.57 -5.41
CA CYS A 19 19.25 2.09 -4.75
C CYS A 19 19.60 1.31 -3.47
N THR A 20 20.13 2.00 -2.47
CA THR A 20 20.10 1.50 -1.09
C THR A 20 19.61 2.60 -0.18
N SER A 21 18.29 2.71 -0.08
CA SER A 21 17.66 3.49 0.98
C SER A 21 17.94 2.75 2.28
N GLY A 22 18.43 3.45 3.31
CA GLY A 22 18.45 2.89 4.65
C GLY A 22 17.01 2.77 5.13
N ASP A 23 16.51 1.55 5.26
CA ASP A 23 15.22 1.32 5.92
C ASP A 23 15.44 1.46 7.43
N ASP A 24 14.89 2.54 7.99
CA ASP A 24 14.83 2.72 9.44
C ASP A 24 13.76 1.76 9.98
N ILE A 25 14.18 0.75 10.74
CA ILE A 25 13.25 -0.13 11.45
C ILE A 25 12.66 0.66 12.62
N VAL A 26 11.41 1.13 12.45
CA VAL A 26 10.67 1.79 13.53
C VAL A 26 10.22 0.74 14.53
N ASP A 27 10.74 0.81 15.75
CA ASP A 27 10.36 -0.07 16.85
C ASP A 27 9.09 0.42 17.55
N TYR A 28 7.98 -0.28 17.30
CA TYR A 28 6.66 0.00 17.90
C TYR A 28 6.37 -0.81 19.17
N SER A 29 7.35 -1.56 19.70
CA SER A 29 7.17 -2.41 20.89
C SER A 29 6.69 -1.65 22.14
N ASN A 30 6.99 -0.35 22.22
CA ASN A 30 6.58 0.53 23.32
C ASN A 30 5.18 1.15 23.15
N LEU A 31 4.47 0.86 22.06
CA LEU A 31 3.08 1.29 21.86
C LEU A 31 2.05 0.29 22.41
N ALA A 32 2.51 -0.77 23.10
CA ALA A 32 1.62 -1.70 23.77
C ALA A 32 0.70 -0.92 24.73
N PRO A 33 -0.63 -0.93 24.52
CA PRO A 33 -1.52 -0.16 25.36
C PRO A 33 -1.48 -0.75 26.76
N GLU A 34 -0.92 0.01 27.70
CA GLU A 34 -0.96 -0.30 29.13
C GLU A 34 -2.42 -0.28 29.58
N ASN A 35 -2.95 -1.48 29.86
CA ASN A 35 -4.27 -1.72 30.47
C ASN A 35 -5.46 -1.08 29.74
N THR A 36 -5.70 -1.46 28.48
CA THR A 36 -7.05 -1.34 27.92
C THR A 36 -7.87 -2.51 28.41
N GLU A 37 -8.84 -2.27 29.29
CA GLU A 37 -9.83 -3.28 29.65
C GLU A 37 -10.46 -3.85 28.37
N SER A 38 -10.44 -5.18 28.24
CA SER A 38 -11.03 -5.87 27.10
C SER A 38 -12.55 -5.76 27.20
N GLY A 39 -13.11 -4.70 26.61
CA GLY A 39 -14.52 -4.40 26.68
C GLY A 39 -15.01 -3.61 25.47
N PRO A 40 -16.30 -3.71 25.13
CA PRO A 40 -16.90 -2.93 24.08
C PRO A 40 -16.75 -1.43 24.37
N THR A 41 -16.32 -0.68 23.35
CA THR A 41 -16.23 0.78 23.44
C THR A 41 -17.62 1.41 23.47
N ILE A 42 -17.70 2.68 23.87
CA ILE A 42 -18.95 3.45 23.77
C ILE A 42 -19.36 3.50 22.29
N GLY A 43 -20.53 2.94 21.97
CA GLY A 43 -21.03 2.81 20.59
C GLY A 43 -20.77 1.46 19.92
N TYR A 44 -20.25 0.46 20.66
CA TYR A 44 -20.14 -0.90 20.17
C TYR A 44 -21.50 -1.45 19.73
N ASN A 45 -21.56 -1.98 18.50
CA ASN A 45 -22.74 -2.64 17.97
C ASN A 45 -22.65 -4.15 18.23
N GLU A 46 -23.52 -4.66 19.11
CA GLU A 46 -23.60 -6.09 19.45
C GLU A 46 -23.91 -6.99 18.24
N ASP A 47 -24.67 -6.48 17.26
CA ASP A 47 -24.97 -7.21 16.02
C ASP A 47 -23.78 -7.24 15.05
N ARG A 48 -22.74 -6.44 15.32
CA ARG A 48 -21.54 -6.26 14.48
C ARG A 48 -21.87 -5.80 13.06
N ASN A 49 -22.94 -5.01 12.90
CA ASN A 49 -23.24 -4.40 11.61
C ASN A 49 -22.16 -3.37 11.26
N VAL A 50 -21.71 -3.41 10.01
CA VAL A 50 -20.73 -2.49 9.44
C VAL A 50 -21.48 -1.32 8.80
N TYR A 51 -21.29 -0.11 9.34
CA TYR A 51 -21.90 1.13 8.83
C TYR A 51 -20.88 2.08 8.19
N PHE A 52 -19.80 1.53 7.65
CA PHE A 52 -18.72 2.27 7.01
C PHE A 52 -18.29 1.56 5.73
N GLY A 53 -17.56 2.28 4.87
CA GLY A 53 -17.12 1.79 3.57
C GLY A 53 -17.78 2.54 2.42
N ASP A 54 -17.34 2.24 1.21
CA ASP A 54 -17.84 2.87 0.01
C ASP A 54 -19.07 2.13 -0.49
N LEU A 55 -20.22 2.81 -0.52
CA LEU A 55 -21.48 2.20 -0.95
C LEU A 55 -21.61 2.14 -2.47
N HIS A 56 -20.80 2.93 -3.18
CA HIS A 56 -20.83 3.02 -4.63
C HIS A 56 -19.41 2.96 -5.17
N VAL A 57 -19.06 1.83 -5.79
CA VAL A 57 -17.75 1.62 -6.41
C VAL A 57 -17.91 1.37 -7.91
N HIS A 58 -17.00 1.92 -8.71
CA HIS A 58 -16.93 1.62 -10.15
C HIS A 58 -15.99 0.44 -10.36
N THR A 59 -16.31 -0.41 -11.32
CA THR A 59 -15.46 -1.54 -11.71
C THR A 59 -14.99 -1.36 -13.14
N LYS A 60 -14.13 -2.26 -13.63
CA LYS A 60 -13.70 -2.28 -15.03
C LYS A 60 -14.85 -2.44 -16.03
N HIS A 61 -16.03 -2.82 -15.56
CA HIS A 61 -17.26 -2.95 -16.35
C HIS A 61 -18.11 -1.67 -16.37
N SER A 62 -17.70 -0.62 -15.67
CA SER A 62 -18.36 0.70 -15.73
C SER A 62 -18.12 1.39 -17.08
N PHE A 63 -19.04 2.29 -17.45
CA PHE A 63 -18.97 3.06 -18.70
C PHE A 63 -17.69 3.90 -18.82
N ASP A 64 -17.20 4.41 -17.70
CA ASP A 64 -16.09 5.35 -17.59
C ASP A 64 -14.75 4.68 -17.24
N ALA A 65 -14.74 3.35 -17.08
CA ALA A 65 -13.59 2.60 -16.59
C ALA A 65 -12.31 2.83 -17.41
N TYR A 66 -12.44 2.93 -18.74
CA TYR A 66 -11.31 3.15 -19.63
C TYR A 66 -10.66 4.53 -19.43
N ILE A 67 -11.47 5.57 -19.23
CA ILE A 67 -10.98 6.95 -19.08
C ILE A 67 -10.27 7.11 -17.73
N PHE A 68 -10.79 6.48 -16.68
CA PHE A 68 -10.24 6.57 -15.33
C PHE A 68 -9.23 5.47 -14.98
N GLY A 69 -8.99 4.51 -15.88
CA GLY A 69 -8.05 3.41 -15.65
C GLY A 69 -8.50 2.44 -14.56
N THR A 70 -9.81 2.30 -14.33
CA THR A 70 -10.37 1.37 -13.35
C THR A 70 -10.12 -0.06 -13.78
N THR A 71 -9.30 -0.79 -13.01
CA THR A 71 -8.93 -2.19 -13.31
C THR A 71 -9.60 -3.21 -12.38
N ALA A 72 -10.15 -2.74 -11.25
CA ALA A 72 -10.85 -3.59 -10.28
C ALA A 72 -12.06 -4.30 -10.91
N THR A 73 -12.23 -5.57 -10.58
CA THR A 73 -13.36 -6.41 -10.95
C THR A 73 -14.41 -6.41 -9.83
N PRO A 74 -15.66 -6.81 -10.12
CA PRO A 74 -16.66 -7.02 -9.06
C PRO A 74 -16.21 -8.02 -7.99
N ASP A 75 -15.39 -9.01 -8.37
CA ASP A 75 -14.84 -10.01 -7.44
C ASP A 75 -13.83 -9.40 -6.46
N ASP A 76 -13.23 -8.24 -6.77
CA ASP A 76 -12.30 -7.54 -5.86
C ASP A 76 -13.05 -6.75 -4.77
N ALA A 77 -14.38 -6.63 -4.86
CA ALA A 77 -15.21 -5.87 -3.92
C ALA A 77 -15.81 -6.72 -2.78
N TYR A 78 -15.64 -8.05 -2.81
CA TYR A 78 -16.20 -9.01 -1.85
C TYR A 78 -15.16 -10.04 -1.42
#